data_AF-A0A060BY74-F1
#
_entry.id   AF-A0A060BY74-F1
#
_cell.length_a   1.000
_cell.length_b   1.000
_cell.length_c   1.000
_cell.angle_alpha   90.00
_cell.angle_beta   90.00
_cell.angle_gamma   90.00
#
_symmetry.space_group_name_H-M   'P 1'
#
loop_
_entity.id
_entity.type
_entity.pdbx_description
1 polymer ?
#
loop_
_entity_poly.entity_id
_entity_poly.type
_entity_poly.pdbx_seq_one_letter_code
_entity_poly.pdbx_strand_id
1 'polypeptide(L)' 'MNMNYEIIFVDDGSRDSTPLLLSRLTQQDDHVRAFILARNFGHQLAITCGMDHAAGGRGHYHGW' A
#
# COMPACT_ATOMS: atom_id res chain seq x y z
N MET A 1 -2.79 -2.74 26.33
CA MET A 1 -3.32 -3.61 25.26
C MET A 1 -2.52 -3.32 24.00
N ASN A 2 -1.77 -4.29 23.48
CA ASN A 2 -1.00 -4.13 22.24
C ASN A 2 -1.91 -4.50 21.07
N MET A 3 -2.57 -3.53 20.45
CA MET A 3 -3.39 -3.78 19.25
C MET A 3 -2.45 -3.89 18.06
N ASN A 4 -2.41 -5.06 17.43
CA ASN A 4 -1.70 -5.25 16.16
C ASN A 4 -2.52 -4.58 15.05
N TYR A 5 -1.91 -3.71 14.26
CA TYR A 5 -2.58 -2.98 13.17
C TYR A 5 -1.69 -2.91 11.94
N GLU A 6 -2.29 -2.51 10.82
CA GLU A 6 -1.64 -2.36 9.52
C GLU A 6 -2.15 -1.07 8.88
N ILE A 7 -1.27 -0.31 8.23
CA ILE A 7 -1.59 0.86 7.42
C ILE A 7 -1.12 0.58 5.99
N ILE A 8 -2.05 0.53 5.05
CA ILE A 8 -1.75 0.32 3.63
C ILE A 8 -1.97 1.62 2.87
N PHE A 9 -0.91 2.09 2.22
CA PHE A 9 -0.96 3.14 1.23
C PHE A 9 -1.05 2.52 -0.17
N VAL A 10 -1.94 3.06 -1.00
CA VAL A 10 -1.98 2.74 -2.43
C VAL A 10 -1.77 4.04 -3.20
N ASP A 11 -0.62 4.17 -3.84
CA ASP A 11 -0.27 5.29 -4.70
C ASP A 11 -0.75 5.02 -6.13
N ASP A 12 -1.73 5.79 -6.60
CA ASP A 12 -2.35 5.66 -7.92
C ASP A 12 -1.58 6.43 -9.01
N GLY A 13 -0.28 6.15 -9.10
CA GLY A 13 0.60 6.68 -10.13
C GLY A 13 1.03 8.13 -9.92
N SER A 14 1.41 8.50 -8.70
CA SER A 14 1.96 9.84 -8.44
C SER A 14 3.26 10.06 -9.20
N ARG A 15 3.49 11.33 -9.59
CA ARG A 15 4.68 11.76 -10.36
C ARG A 15 5.64 12.64 -9.57
N ASP A 16 5.32 12.91 -8.32
CA ASP A 16 6.12 13.72 -7.43
C ASP A 16 6.97 12.83 -6.50
N SER A 17 7.33 13.32 -5.33
CA SER A 17 8.17 12.58 -4.38
C SER A 17 7.41 11.52 -3.57
N THR A 18 6.10 11.34 -3.80
CA THR A 18 5.25 10.43 -3.01
C THR A 18 5.78 8.98 -2.98
N PRO A 19 6.16 8.35 -4.11
CA PRO A 19 6.76 7.00 -4.11
C PRO A 19 7.99 6.87 -3.20
N LEU A 20 8.85 7.88 -3.22
CA LEU A 20 10.07 7.91 -2.41
C LEU A 20 9.77 8.05 -0.92
N LEU A 21 8.80 8.90 -0.56
CA LEU A 21 8.38 9.10 0.83
C LEU A 21 7.72 7.83 1.38
N LEU A 22 6.84 7.20 0.61
CA LEU A 22 6.21 5.94 1.00
C LEU A 22 7.24 4.82 1.18
N SER A 23 8.23 4.71 0.29
CA SER A 23 9.32 3.74 0.43
C SER A 23 10.10 3.94 1.72
N ARG A 24 10.41 5.19 2.10
CA ARG A 24 11.07 5.49 3.39
C ARG A 24 10.18 5.12 4.57
N LEU A 25 8.90 5.45 4.50
CA LEU A 25 7.95 5.18 5.59
C LEU A 25 7.84 3.67 5.88
N THR A 26 7.80 2.83 4.84
CA THR A 26 7.79 1.36 4.99
C THR A 26 9.06 0.78 5.63
N GLN A 27 10.17 1.52 5.61
CA GLN A 27 11.43 1.10 6.27
C GLN A 27 11.50 1.57 7.73
N GLN A 28 10.65 2.52 8.12
CA GLN A 28 10.66 3.13 9.46
C GLN A 28 9.61 2.53 10.39
N ASP A 29 8.54 1.94 9.85
CA ASP A 29 7.44 1.37 10.61
C ASP A 29 6.97 0.06 9.97
N ASP A 30 7.13 -1.05 10.69
CA ASP A 30 6.76 -2.40 10.24
C ASP A 30 5.24 -2.58 10.07
N HIS A 31 4.41 -1.68 10.62
CA HIS A 31 2.97 -1.69 10.39
C HIS A 31 2.58 -1.02 9.06
N VAL A 32 3.51 -0.37 8.36
CA VAL A 32 3.23 0.38 7.13
C VAL A 32 3.61 -0.42 5.90
N ARG A 33 2.68 -0.50 4.94
CA ARG A 33 2.88 -1.10 3.62
C ARG A 33 2.44 -0.11 2.55
N ALA A 34 3.11 -0.13 1.40
CA ALA A 34 2.81 0.73 0.28
C ALA A 34 2.79 -0.05 -1.03
N PHE A 35 1.77 0.20 -1.86
CA PHE A 35 1.64 -0.28 -3.23
C PHE A 35 1.70 0.91 -4.17
N ILE A 36 2.57 0.85 -5.18
CA ILE A 36 2.81 1.95 -6.10
C ILE A 36 2.42 1.50 -7.50
N LEU A 37 1.28 2.00 -7.97
CA LEU A 37 0.75 1.63 -9.27
C LEU A 37 1.55 2.33 -10.39
N ALA A 38 1.92 1.58 -11.43
CA ALA A 38 2.79 2.07 -12.51
C ALA A 38 2.22 3.28 -13.30
N ARG A 39 0.91 3.52 -13.21
CA ARG A 39 0.19 4.67 -13.79
C ARG A 39 -1.12 4.88 -13.03
N ASN A 40 -1.80 5.98 -13.30
CA ASN A 40 -3.13 6.22 -12.77
C ASN A 40 -4.14 5.24 -13.42
N PHE A 41 -4.78 4.41 -12.60
CA PHE A 41 -5.83 3.48 -12.99
C PHE A 41 -7.20 3.86 -12.44
N GLY A 42 -7.26 4.89 -11.59
CA GLY A 42 -8.49 5.42 -11.01
C GLY A 42 -8.79 4.81 -9.64
N HIS A 43 -9.51 5.59 -8.82
CA HIS A 43 -9.78 5.31 -7.40
C HIS A 43 -10.26 3.89 -7.09
N GLN A 44 -11.12 3.33 -7.95
CA GLN A 44 -11.72 2.02 -7.68
C GLN A 44 -10.67 0.90 -7.67
N LEU A 45 -9.66 0.95 -8.54
CA LEU A 45 -8.59 -0.04 -8.55
C LEU A 45 -7.69 0.13 -7.33
N ALA A 46 -7.38 1.37 -6.94
CA ALA A 46 -6.58 1.63 -5.75
C ALA A 46 -7.24 1.10 -4.46
N ILE A 47 -8.56 1.28 -4.34
CA ILE A 47 -9.34 0.75 -3.22
C ILE A 47 -9.35 -0.78 -3.23
N THR A 48 -9.60 -1.41 -4.39
CA THR A 48 -9.55 -2.88 -4.52
C THR A 48 -8.16 -3.42 -4.17
N CYS A 49 -7.09 -2.82 -4.68
CA CYS A 49 -5.71 -3.19 -4.35
C CYS A 49 -5.44 -3.15 -2.85
N GLY A 50 -5.86 -2.08 -2.17
CA GLY A 50 -5.71 -1.93 -0.72
C GLY A 50 -6.48 -3.00 0.06
N MET A 51 -7.72 -3.29 -0.34
CA MET A 51 -8.54 -4.32 0.31
C MET A 51 -7.99 -5.74 0.08
N ASP A 52 -7.55 -6.05 -1.13
CA ASP A 52 -7.00 -7.36 -1.48
C ASP A 52 -5.72 -7.68 -0.70
N HIS A 53 -4.97 -6.66 -0.31
CA HIS A 53 -3.68 -6.82 0.37
C HIS A 53 -3.73 -6.63 1.89
N ALA A 54 -4.84 -6.16 2.46
CA ALA A 54 -5.00 -6.05 3.90
C ALA A 54 -4.99 -7.44 4.55
N ALA A 55 -4.03 -7.69 5.45
CA ALA A 55 -3.71 -9.02 5.96
C ALA A 55 -4.73 -9.56 6.99
N GLY A 56 -5.90 -8.94 7.14
CA GLY A 56 -7.00 -9.42 7.99
C GLY A 56 -7.51 -10.83 7.63
N GLY A 57 -7.11 -11.39 6.48
CA GLY A 57 -7.32 -12.77 6.09
C GLY A 57 -6.41 -13.21 4.94
N ARG A 58 -5.21 -13.72 5.28
CA ARG A 58 -4.24 -14.45 4.42
C ARG A 58 -4.52 -14.50 2.90
N GLY A 59 -3.66 -13.83 2.13
CA GLY A 59 -3.47 -14.10 0.70
C GLY A 59 -2.22 -13.40 0.16
N HIS A 60 -1.14 -14.15 -0.03
CA HIS A 60 0.03 -13.73 -0.81
C HIS A 60 -0.32 -13.84 -2.29
N TYR A 61 -0.24 -12.78 -3.12
CA TYR A 61 0.11 -12.93 -4.55
C TYR A 61 0.81 -11.67 -5.10
N HIS A 62 1.73 -11.93 -6.03
CA HIS A 62 2.61 -11.03 -6.75
C HIS A 62 1.90 -10.23 -7.85
N GLY A 63 2.32 -8.97 -8.04
CA GLY A 63 2.31 -8.27 -9.33
C GLY A 63 1.27 -7.18 -9.48
N TRP A 64 1.65 -5.93 -9.17
CA TRP A 64 1.14 -4.69 -9.73
C TRP A 64 2.27 -3.66 -9.75
#